data_AF-A0A6G5AAA4-F1
#
_entry.id   AF-A0A6G5AAA4-F1
#
_cell.length_a   1.000
_cell.length_b   1.000
_cell.length_c   1.000
_cell.angle_alpha   90.00
_cell.angle_beta   90.00
_cell.angle_gamma   90.00
#
_symmetry.space_group_name_H-M   'P 1'
#
loop_
_entity.id
_entity.type
_entity.pdbx_description
1 polymer ?
#
loop_
_entity_poly.entity_id
_entity_poly.type
_entity_poly.pdbx_seq_one_letter_code
_entity_poly.pdbx_strand_id
1 'polypeptide(L)'
;ALQRMGTFGSTLWPLSRREGGTPWTALGSLKSDKESVILMNVCEGLGKTEVGKECGATSTVCVKKSNGKSAIYGTLPANLVYDKSSRTASMTSKGGPCWNGKNLRSVITFICKPGAVSTSPQLVREVESECLLEFEWHTALACPRVSHVGQDCRVYNDALGFEIDLNPLKSSKPYALQHEGYRFFINVCGNASESPCAGDIRSANASVCQVSIADGRFWSLGQANTKLTYIDGMLNLTYTNGTPTMTLLELRGRLA
;
A
#
# COMPACT_ATOMS: atom_id res chain seq x y z
N ALA A 1 -16.99 10.68 1.53
CA ALA A 1 -15.80 10.94 2.36
C ALA A 1 -15.59 9.74 3.28
N LEU A 2 -14.67 8.84 2.93
CA LEU A 2 -14.25 7.77 3.85
C LEU A 2 -13.33 8.41 4.89
N GLN A 3 -13.72 8.29 6.15
CA GLN A 3 -13.04 8.83 7.31
C GLN A 3 -11.59 8.34 7.30
N ARG A 4 -10.64 9.29 7.36
CA ARG A 4 -9.23 9.00 7.62
C ARG A 4 -9.19 8.14 8.88
N MET A 5 -8.77 6.88 8.75
CA MET A 5 -8.47 6.03 9.89
C MET A 5 -7.37 6.71 10.69
N GLY A 6 -7.77 7.35 11.79
CA GLY A 6 -6.84 7.69 12.85
C GLY A 6 -6.14 6.40 13.29
N THR A 7 -4.82 6.41 13.23
CA THR A 7 -3.89 5.42 13.84
C THR A 7 -3.71 4.06 13.17
N PHE A 8 -4.30 3.76 12.00
CA PHE A 8 -3.94 2.56 11.24
C PHE A 8 -3.60 2.90 9.78
N GLY A 9 -2.37 2.55 9.39
CA GLY A 9 -1.79 2.99 8.12
C GLY A 9 -2.12 2.11 6.91
N SER A 10 -2.74 0.93 7.05
CA SER A 10 -3.01 0.05 5.90
C SER A 10 -4.18 0.57 5.05
N THR A 11 -3.86 1.14 3.88
CA THR A 11 -4.88 1.54 2.90
C THR A 11 -5.23 0.34 2.02
N LEU A 12 -6.50 -0.10 2.02
CA LEU A 12 -7.00 -1.11 1.07
C LEU A 12 -7.19 -0.55 -0.36
N TRP A 13 -6.90 0.73 -0.55
CA TRP A 13 -6.99 1.43 -1.84
C TRP A 13 -6.31 0.73 -3.02
N PRO A 14 -5.14 0.06 -2.88
CA PRO A 14 -4.52 -0.67 -3.98
C PRO A 14 -5.35 -1.85 -4.50
N LEU A 15 -6.35 -2.35 -3.74
CA LEU A 15 -7.31 -3.34 -4.24
C LEU A 15 -8.36 -2.74 -5.18
N SER A 16 -8.46 -1.42 -5.25
CA SER A 16 -9.43 -0.77 -6.14
C SER A 16 -9.07 -0.97 -7.61
N ARG A 17 -10.05 -1.40 -8.41
CA ARG A 17 -9.95 -1.50 -9.87
C ARG A 17 -10.63 -0.29 -10.49
N ARG A 18 -9.93 0.43 -11.37
CA ARG A 18 -10.37 1.66 -12.04
C ARG A 18 -10.65 1.41 -13.54
N GLU A 19 -10.95 2.49 -14.27
CA GLU A 19 -11.31 2.47 -15.69
C GLU A 19 -10.39 1.60 -16.55
N GLY A 20 -10.99 0.68 -17.33
CA GLY A 20 -10.29 -0.31 -18.16
C GLY A 20 -9.77 -1.53 -17.40
N GLY A 21 -9.87 -1.58 -16.08
CA GLY A 21 -9.46 -2.73 -15.27
C GLY A 21 -10.49 -3.87 -15.26
N THR A 22 -10.03 -5.08 -14.98
CA THR A 22 -10.88 -6.23 -14.66
C THR A 22 -11.29 -6.20 -13.18
N PRO A 23 -12.57 -6.45 -12.85
CA PRO A 23 -13.00 -6.57 -11.45
C PRO A 23 -12.40 -7.83 -10.82
N TRP A 24 -12.45 -7.90 -9.49
CA TRP A 24 -12.09 -9.14 -8.79
C TRP A 24 -13.22 -10.15 -8.94
N THR A 25 -12.87 -11.41 -9.20
CA THR A 25 -13.81 -12.52 -9.18
C THR A 25 -13.60 -13.32 -7.92
N ALA A 26 -14.65 -13.49 -7.11
CA ALA A 26 -14.56 -14.28 -5.90
C ALA A 26 -14.44 -15.77 -6.22
N LEU A 27 -13.70 -16.51 -5.40
CA LEU A 27 -13.65 -17.96 -5.44
C LEU A 27 -14.93 -18.52 -4.82
N GLY A 28 -15.58 -19.44 -5.53
CA GLY A 28 -16.86 -20.04 -5.15
C GLY A 28 -18.05 -19.43 -5.89
N SER A 29 -19.21 -20.04 -5.67
CA SER A 29 -20.49 -19.74 -6.32
C SER A 29 -21.60 -19.80 -5.27
N LEU A 30 -22.80 -19.32 -5.61
CA LEU A 30 -23.97 -19.53 -4.76
C LEU A 30 -24.27 -21.03 -4.61
N LYS A 31 -24.83 -21.42 -3.47
CA LYS A 31 -25.32 -22.79 -3.23
C LYS A 31 -26.47 -23.15 -4.17
N SER A 32 -27.34 -22.17 -4.42
CA SER A 32 -28.51 -22.30 -5.29
C SER A 32 -28.18 -22.21 -6.79
N ASP A 33 -27.00 -21.70 -7.14
CA ASP A 33 -26.58 -21.50 -8.53
C ASP A 33 -25.06 -21.69 -8.65
N LYS A 34 -24.64 -22.94 -8.92
CA LYS A 34 -23.21 -23.31 -8.95
C LYS A 34 -22.42 -22.69 -10.10
N GLU A 35 -23.11 -22.20 -11.12
CA GLU A 35 -22.52 -21.52 -12.27
C GLU A 35 -22.52 -19.99 -12.08
N SER A 36 -22.98 -19.48 -10.93
CA SER A 36 -22.98 -18.05 -10.66
C SER A 36 -21.57 -17.50 -10.53
N VAL A 37 -21.33 -16.32 -11.08
CA VAL A 37 -20.05 -15.60 -10.97
C VAL A 37 -20.21 -14.38 -10.07
N ILE A 38 -19.34 -14.24 -9.08
CA ILE A 38 -19.37 -13.13 -8.12
C ILE A 38 -18.26 -12.14 -8.45
N LEU A 39 -18.64 -10.96 -8.92
CA LEU A 39 -17.74 -9.85 -9.23
C LEU A 39 -17.70 -8.86 -8.06
N MET A 40 -16.50 -8.37 -7.76
CA MET A 40 -16.24 -7.50 -6.63
C MET A 40 -15.30 -6.34 -6.99
N ASN A 41 -15.53 -5.20 -6.36
CA ASN A 41 -14.60 -4.09 -6.32
C ASN A 41 -14.58 -3.49 -4.90
N VAL A 42 -13.45 -2.92 -4.51
CA VAL A 42 -13.24 -2.32 -3.19
C VAL A 42 -12.90 -0.85 -3.37
N CYS A 43 -13.47 0.01 -2.53
CA CYS A 43 -13.30 1.47 -2.54
C CYS A 43 -13.78 2.20 -3.81
N GLU A 44 -14.13 1.48 -4.87
CA GLU A 44 -14.67 1.99 -6.13
C GLU A 44 -15.82 1.12 -6.63
N GLY A 45 -16.63 1.66 -7.53
CA GLY A 45 -17.75 0.95 -8.13
C GLY A 45 -17.35 0.03 -9.29
N LEU A 46 -18.06 -1.07 -9.45
CA LEU A 46 -17.90 -2.06 -10.51
C LEU A 46 -18.18 -1.49 -11.89
N GLY A 47 -19.08 -0.50 -12.00
CA GLY A 47 -19.39 0.11 -13.29
C GLY A 47 -18.22 0.90 -13.92
N LYS A 48 -17.13 1.14 -13.17
CA LYS A 48 -15.88 1.66 -13.72
C LYS A 48 -15.02 0.59 -14.41
N THR A 49 -15.29 -0.69 -14.17
CA THR A 49 -14.56 -1.82 -14.80
C THR A 49 -15.23 -2.25 -16.10
N GLU A 50 -14.52 -2.94 -16.99
CA GLU A 50 -15.07 -3.35 -18.29
C GLU A 50 -16.24 -4.33 -18.16
N VAL A 51 -16.09 -5.34 -17.31
CA VAL A 51 -17.06 -6.44 -17.12
C VAL A 51 -18.18 -6.08 -16.13
N GLY A 52 -17.93 -5.08 -15.26
CA GLY A 52 -18.84 -4.67 -14.19
C GLY A 52 -19.86 -3.59 -14.57
N LYS A 53 -19.84 -3.06 -15.82
CA LYS A 53 -20.80 -2.03 -16.29
C LYS A 53 -22.26 -2.43 -16.08
N GLU A 54 -22.58 -3.69 -16.34
CA GLU A 54 -23.92 -4.26 -16.20
C GLU A 54 -24.43 -4.33 -14.76
N CYS A 55 -23.52 -4.25 -13.77
CA CYS A 55 -23.83 -4.31 -12.35
C CYS A 55 -24.19 -2.93 -11.77
N GLY A 56 -24.04 -1.86 -12.54
CA GLY A 56 -24.30 -0.48 -12.13
C GLY A 56 -23.07 0.25 -11.57
N ALA A 57 -23.07 1.58 -11.71
CA ALA A 57 -21.92 2.44 -11.44
C ALA A 57 -21.39 2.36 -10.00
N THR A 58 -22.26 2.15 -9.01
CA THR A 58 -21.92 2.18 -7.58
C THR A 58 -21.85 0.80 -6.93
N SER A 59 -22.08 -0.27 -7.69
CA SER A 59 -22.07 -1.65 -7.16
C SER A 59 -20.67 -2.06 -6.73
N THR A 60 -20.52 -2.67 -5.56
CA THR A 60 -19.25 -3.20 -5.04
C THR A 60 -19.21 -4.71 -5.03
N VAL A 61 -20.37 -5.38 -4.94
CA VAL A 61 -20.51 -6.84 -5.03
C VAL A 61 -21.72 -7.17 -5.90
N CYS A 62 -21.46 -7.86 -7.01
CA CYS A 62 -22.45 -8.22 -8.01
C CYS A 62 -22.37 -9.72 -8.31
N VAL A 63 -23.49 -10.41 -8.18
CA VAL A 63 -23.61 -11.82 -8.54
C VAL A 63 -24.30 -11.93 -9.88
N LYS A 64 -23.57 -12.37 -10.91
CA LYS A 64 -24.13 -12.76 -12.20
C LYS A 64 -24.61 -14.21 -12.11
N LYS A 65 -25.91 -14.42 -12.24
CA LYS A 65 -26.53 -15.76 -12.19
C LYS A 65 -26.48 -16.44 -13.55
N SER A 66 -26.58 -17.76 -13.56
CA SER A 66 -26.60 -18.58 -14.79
C SER A 66 -27.76 -18.25 -15.73
N ASN A 67 -28.86 -17.73 -15.20
CA ASN A 67 -30.01 -17.27 -15.98
C ASN A 67 -29.85 -15.87 -16.62
N GLY A 68 -28.64 -15.30 -16.59
CA GLY A 68 -28.32 -13.98 -17.15
C GLY A 68 -28.77 -12.79 -16.30
N LYS A 69 -29.43 -13.00 -15.15
CA LYS A 69 -29.80 -11.90 -14.24
C LYS A 69 -28.66 -11.61 -13.26
N SER A 70 -28.60 -10.35 -12.82
CA SER A 70 -27.62 -9.90 -11.82
C SER A 70 -28.32 -9.55 -10.50
N ALA A 71 -27.68 -9.90 -9.38
CA ALA A 71 -28.10 -9.52 -8.04
C ALA A 71 -26.99 -8.70 -7.36
N ILE A 72 -27.34 -7.51 -6.86
CA ILE A 72 -26.38 -6.58 -6.26
C ILE A 72 -26.38 -6.77 -4.75
N TYR A 73 -25.28 -7.30 -4.20
CA TYR A 73 -25.11 -7.55 -2.76
C TYR A 73 -24.38 -6.43 -2.01
N GLY A 74 -23.79 -5.48 -2.75
CA GLY A 74 -23.13 -4.33 -2.15
C GLY A 74 -23.10 -3.12 -3.07
N THR A 75 -23.23 -1.93 -2.50
CA THR A 75 -23.06 -0.63 -3.15
C THR A 75 -22.23 0.31 -2.29
N LEU A 76 -21.68 1.37 -2.89
CA LEU A 76 -21.02 2.46 -2.18
C LEU A 76 -22.03 3.42 -1.50
N PRO A 77 -21.68 4.03 -0.36
CA PRO A 77 -20.46 3.80 0.40
C PRO A 77 -20.53 2.50 1.23
N ALA A 78 -19.44 1.74 1.25
CA ALA A 78 -19.28 0.61 2.14
C ALA A 78 -18.71 1.06 3.50
N ASN A 79 -19.09 0.38 4.58
CA ASN A 79 -18.56 0.65 5.92
C ASN A 79 -17.36 -0.26 6.21
N LEU A 80 -16.19 0.33 6.46
CA LEU A 80 -14.96 -0.40 6.80
C LEU A 80 -14.64 -0.22 8.28
N VAL A 81 -14.57 -1.32 9.02
CA VAL A 81 -14.25 -1.34 10.45
C VAL A 81 -13.02 -2.20 10.69
N TYR A 82 -12.12 -1.77 11.56
CA TYR A 82 -10.97 -2.56 12.00
C TYR A 82 -11.18 -3.03 13.43
N ASP A 83 -11.06 -4.34 13.64
CA ASP A 83 -11.12 -4.95 14.96
C ASP A 83 -9.70 -5.25 15.45
N LYS A 84 -9.28 -4.56 16.51
CA LYS A 84 -7.96 -4.73 17.12
C LYS A 84 -7.79 -6.09 17.79
N SER A 85 -8.87 -6.71 18.27
CA SER A 85 -8.81 -7.98 19.00
C SER A 85 -8.55 -9.15 18.05
N SER A 86 -9.31 -9.23 16.95
CA SER A 86 -9.11 -10.23 15.89
C SER A 86 -8.02 -9.85 14.89
N ARG A 87 -7.56 -8.58 14.90
CA ARG A 87 -6.60 -8.01 13.93
C ARG A 87 -7.07 -8.11 12.48
N THR A 88 -8.38 -8.02 12.26
CA THR A 88 -9.00 -8.07 10.92
C THR A 88 -9.68 -6.76 10.58
N ALA A 89 -9.77 -6.45 9.28
CA ALA A 89 -10.61 -5.38 8.78
C ALA A 89 -11.83 -5.97 8.09
N SER A 90 -13.03 -5.45 8.36
CA SER A 90 -14.27 -5.93 7.75
C SER A 90 -14.97 -4.81 7.01
N MET A 91 -15.28 -5.03 5.73
CA MET A 91 -16.07 -4.12 4.91
C MET A 91 -17.49 -4.67 4.74
N THR A 92 -18.47 -3.92 5.23
CA THR A 92 -19.90 -4.25 5.13
C THR A 92 -20.57 -3.38 4.09
N SER A 93 -21.31 -3.99 3.17
CA SER A 93 -22.07 -3.31 2.13
C SER A 93 -23.53 -3.79 2.12
N LYS A 94 -24.44 -2.92 1.66
CA LYS A 94 -25.84 -3.24 1.40
C LYS A 94 -26.10 -3.10 -0.09
N GLY A 95 -27.01 -3.89 -0.63
CA GLY A 95 -27.34 -3.92 -2.04
C GLY A 95 -28.84 -3.80 -2.28
N GLY A 96 -29.30 -4.48 -3.34
CA GLY A 96 -30.69 -4.45 -3.80
C GLY A 96 -31.68 -5.14 -2.84
N PRO A 97 -32.98 -5.14 -3.18
CA PRO A 97 -34.01 -5.80 -2.39
C PRO A 97 -33.85 -7.33 -2.38
N CYS A 98 -34.20 -7.95 -1.27
CA CYS A 98 -34.28 -9.39 -1.08
C CYS A 98 -35.73 -9.85 -0.91
N TRP A 99 -35.98 -11.16 -1.07
CA TRP A 99 -37.30 -11.78 -1.04
C TRP A 99 -38.07 -11.58 0.30
N ASN A 100 -37.34 -11.41 1.41
CA ASN A 100 -37.91 -11.24 2.75
C ASN A 100 -38.12 -9.77 3.16
N GLY A 101 -38.07 -8.83 2.20
CA GLY A 101 -38.22 -7.40 2.45
C GLY A 101 -36.98 -6.71 3.03
N LYS A 102 -35.89 -7.45 3.32
CA LYS A 102 -34.59 -6.87 3.67
C LYS A 102 -33.78 -6.56 2.41
N ASN A 103 -32.62 -5.94 2.57
CA ASN A 103 -31.64 -5.78 1.50
C ASN A 103 -30.68 -6.97 1.45
N LEU A 104 -30.22 -7.31 0.25
CA LEU A 104 -29.03 -8.12 0.04
C LEU A 104 -27.84 -7.43 0.73
N ARG A 105 -26.94 -8.22 1.32
CA ARG A 105 -25.78 -7.72 2.07
C ARG A 105 -24.54 -8.53 1.77
N SER A 106 -23.39 -7.87 1.85
CA SER A 106 -22.09 -8.52 1.82
C SER A 106 -21.20 -8.05 2.96
N VAL A 107 -20.42 -8.98 3.50
CA VAL A 107 -19.34 -8.71 4.44
C VAL A 107 -18.05 -9.30 3.88
N ILE A 108 -17.01 -8.49 3.76
CA ILE A 108 -15.68 -8.92 3.33
C ILE A 108 -14.73 -8.75 4.49
N THR A 109 -14.19 -9.84 5.01
CA THR A 109 -13.18 -9.83 6.07
C THR A 109 -11.80 -9.95 5.44
N PHE A 110 -11.01 -8.89 5.56
CA PHE A 110 -9.62 -8.83 5.11
C PHE A 110 -8.71 -9.38 6.19
N ILE A 111 -7.99 -10.45 5.85
CA ILE A 111 -7.11 -11.18 6.75
C ILE A 111 -5.67 -10.99 6.29
N CYS A 112 -4.79 -10.59 7.20
CA CYS A 112 -3.36 -10.46 6.89
C CYS A 112 -2.78 -11.82 6.47
N LYS A 113 -2.23 -11.87 5.26
CA LYS A 113 -1.41 -12.99 4.79
C LYS A 113 -0.15 -12.45 4.10
N PRO A 114 1.02 -12.54 4.76
CA PRO A 114 2.32 -12.29 4.16
C PRO A 114 2.47 -12.88 2.75
N GLY A 115 3.02 -12.12 1.81
CA GLY A 115 3.26 -12.55 0.42
C GLY A 115 2.02 -12.65 -0.49
N ALA A 116 0.80 -12.50 0.05
CA ALA A 116 -0.43 -12.56 -0.73
C ALA A 116 -0.75 -11.22 -1.42
N VAL A 117 0.00 -10.88 -2.47
CA VAL A 117 -0.14 -9.62 -3.22
C VAL A 117 -1.21 -9.65 -4.33
N SER A 118 -1.56 -10.83 -4.85
CA SER A 118 -2.57 -10.98 -5.91
C SER A 118 -3.47 -12.18 -5.65
N THR A 119 -4.32 -12.09 -4.64
CA THR A 119 -5.31 -13.10 -4.28
C THR A 119 -6.72 -12.62 -4.57
N SER A 120 -7.64 -13.57 -4.77
CA SER A 120 -9.07 -13.29 -4.88
C SER A 120 -9.78 -13.48 -3.54
N PRO A 121 -10.89 -12.75 -3.29
CA PRO A 121 -11.76 -13.03 -2.16
C PRO A 121 -12.41 -14.41 -2.32
N GLN A 122 -12.69 -15.09 -1.22
CA GLN A 122 -13.32 -16.40 -1.19
C GLN A 122 -14.67 -16.31 -0.50
N LEU A 123 -15.73 -16.86 -1.13
CA LEU A 123 -17.02 -17.00 -0.48
C LEU A 123 -16.92 -18.09 0.60
N VAL A 124 -17.10 -17.71 1.87
CA VAL A 124 -17.00 -18.63 3.01
C VAL A 124 -18.37 -18.98 3.59
N ARG A 125 -19.36 -18.07 3.48
CA ARG A 125 -20.71 -18.31 4.00
C ARG A 125 -21.78 -17.64 3.15
N GLU A 126 -22.86 -18.38 2.92
CA GLU A 126 -24.12 -17.89 2.37
C GLU A 126 -25.24 -18.16 3.37
N VAL A 127 -25.94 -17.09 3.77
CA VAL A 127 -27.03 -17.11 4.75
C VAL A 127 -28.29 -16.62 4.08
N GLU A 128 -29.04 -17.53 3.47
CA GLU A 128 -30.21 -17.21 2.65
C GLU A 128 -31.31 -16.48 3.43
N SER A 129 -31.56 -16.87 4.68
CA SER A 129 -32.56 -16.24 5.57
C SER A 129 -32.24 -14.78 5.90
N GLU A 130 -30.97 -14.39 5.79
CA GLU A 130 -30.45 -13.07 6.08
C GLU A 130 -30.04 -12.28 4.85
N CYS A 131 -30.13 -12.90 3.67
CA CYS A 131 -29.70 -12.35 2.39
C CYS A 131 -28.24 -11.88 2.41
N LEU A 132 -27.38 -12.66 3.08
CA LEU A 132 -26.02 -12.28 3.41
C LEU A 132 -25.01 -13.23 2.75
N LEU A 133 -24.02 -12.64 2.10
CA LEU A 133 -22.80 -13.32 1.65
C LEU A 133 -21.61 -12.84 2.48
N GLU A 134 -20.82 -13.78 2.99
CA GLU A 134 -19.59 -13.49 3.71
C GLU A 134 -18.39 -14.02 2.95
N PHE A 135 -17.39 -13.15 2.83
CA PHE A 135 -16.17 -13.42 2.11
C PHE A 135 -14.96 -13.24 3.02
N GLU A 136 -13.95 -14.06 2.80
CA GLU A 136 -12.61 -13.85 3.34
C GLU A 136 -11.66 -13.44 2.23
N TRP A 137 -10.82 -12.45 2.50
CA TRP A 137 -9.80 -12.00 1.56
C TRP A 137 -8.45 -11.94 2.25
N HIS A 138 -7.66 -12.98 2.01
CA HIS A 138 -6.29 -13.07 2.51
C HIS A 138 -5.37 -12.21 1.65
N THR A 139 -4.89 -11.09 2.17
CA THR A 139 -4.03 -10.16 1.42
C THR A 139 -2.95 -9.56 2.30
N ALA A 140 -1.79 -9.30 1.70
CA ALA A 140 -0.70 -8.59 2.35
C ALA A 140 -1.10 -7.15 2.75
N LEU A 141 -2.07 -6.55 2.04
CA LEU A 141 -2.57 -5.19 2.32
C LEU A 141 -3.37 -5.07 3.62
N ALA A 142 -3.83 -6.19 4.17
CA ALA A 142 -4.50 -6.26 5.47
C ALA A 142 -3.51 -6.41 6.63
N CYS A 143 -2.22 -6.60 6.33
CA CYS A 143 -1.21 -6.69 7.36
C CYS A 143 -1.01 -5.33 8.03
N PRO A 144 -0.88 -5.30 9.36
CA PRO A 144 -0.53 -4.07 10.06
C PRO A 144 0.69 -3.44 9.40
N ARG A 145 0.67 -2.11 9.23
CA ARG A 145 1.87 -1.36 8.83
C ARG A 145 2.87 -1.40 9.97
N VAL A 146 3.65 -2.46 10.03
CA VAL A 146 4.79 -2.57 10.94
C VAL A 146 5.93 -1.83 10.27
N SER A 147 6.39 -0.75 10.89
CA SER A 147 7.66 -0.15 10.53
C SER A 147 8.77 -1.02 11.08
N HIS A 148 9.50 -1.69 10.20
CA HIS A 148 10.70 -2.40 10.60
C HIS A 148 11.86 -1.42 10.59
N VAL A 149 12.52 -1.28 11.73
CA VAL A 149 13.68 -0.40 11.87
C VAL A 149 14.91 -1.27 11.96
N GLY A 150 15.79 -1.08 10.99
CA GLY A 150 17.05 -1.78 10.87
C GLY A 150 18.25 -0.92 11.24
N GLN A 151 19.40 -1.56 11.39
CA GLN A 151 20.70 -0.95 11.67
C GLN A 151 21.74 -1.53 10.71
N ASP A 152 22.94 -0.95 10.68
CA ASP A 152 24.03 -1.40 9.81
C ASP A 152 23.64 -1.50 8.32
N CYS A 153 22.79 -0.56 7.88
CA CYS A 153 22.31 -0.49 6.51
C CYS A 153 21.51 -1.73 6.07
N ARG A 154 20.96 -2.47 7.04
CA ARG A 154 20.15 -3.66 6.83
C ARG A 154 18.85 -3.53 7.60
N VAL A 155 17.75 -4.05 7.05
CA VAL A 155 16.47 -4.16 7.75
C VAL A 155 15.86 -5.53 7.52
N TYR A 156 15.53 -6.19 8.63
CA TYR A 156 14.90 -7.51 8.63
C TYR A 156 13.39 -7.38 8.86
N ASN A 157 12.61 -8.01 7.99
CA ASN A 157 11.18 -8.18 8.16
C ASN A 157 10.91 -9.61 8.60
N ASP A 158 10.72 -9.81 9.91
CA ASP A 158 10.42 -11.09 10.54
C ASP A 158 9.07 -11.67 10.07
N ALA A 159 8.07 -10.82 9.84
CA ALA A 159 6.75 -11.21 9.36
C ALA A 159 6.76 -11.74 7.91
N LEU A 160 7.67 -11.23 7.08
CA LEU A 160 7.80 -11.62 5.67
C LEU A 160 9.02 -12.53 5.41
N GLY A 161 9.86 -12.77 6.42
CA GLY A 161 11.01 -13.67 6.36
C GLY A 161 12.12 -13.23 5.40
N PHE A 162 12.28 -11.91 5.18
CA PHE A 162 13.34 -11.38 4.31
C PHE A 162 14.20 -10.32 4.99
N GLU A 163 15.41 -10.15 4.48
CA GLU A 163 16.32 -9.06 4.81
C GLU A 163 16.55 -8.18 3.57
N ILE A 164 16.55 -6.86 3.76
CA ILE A 164 16.99 -5.91 2.75
C ILE A 164 18.34 -5.35 3.21
N ASP A 165 19.37 -5.55 2.40
CA ASP A 165 20.71 -5.03 2.62
C ASP A 165 21.05 -3.96 1.56
N LEU A 166 21.29 -2.72 2.01
CA LEU A 166 21.72 -1.62 1.14
C LEU A 166 23.24 -1.39 1.15
N ASN A 167 24.03 -2.19 1.88
CA ASN A 167 25.49 -2.09 1.84
C ASN A 167 26.08 -2.18 0.42
N PRO A 168 25.52 -2.93 -0.55
CA PRO A 168 26.01 -2.90 -1.93
C PRO A 168 25.90 -1.53 -2.63
N LEU A 169 25.05 -0.61 -2.12
CA LEU A 169 24.94 0.76 -2.61
C LEU A 169 25.89 1.73 -1.91
N LYS A 170 26.59 1.28 -0.86
CA LYS A 170 27.64 2.07 -0.22
C LYS A 170 28.85 2.09 -1.14
N SER A 171 29.09 3.24 -1.76
CA SER A 171 30.15 3.40 -2.74
C SER A 171 31.37 4.10 -2.13
N SER A 172 32.57 3.77 -2.62
CA SER A 172 33.78 4.54 -2.30
C SER A 172 33.75 5.94 -2.93
N LYS A 173 33.00 6.10 -4.02
CA LYS A 173 32.75 7.38 -4.71
C LYS A 173 31.29 7.78 -4.60
N PRO A 174 30.95 8.99 -4.14
CA PRO A 174 29.56 9.41 -4.05
C PRO A 174 28.91 9.47 -5.43
N TYR A 175 27.63 9.11 -5.48
CA TYR A 175 26.77 9.32 -6.63
C TYR A 175 26.59 10.81 -6.86
N ALA A 176 26.81 11.28 -8.09
CA ALA A 176 26.66 12.68 -8.45
C ALA A 176 25.47 12.87 -9.38
N LEU A 177 24.62 13.85 -9.09
CA LEU A 177 23.48 14.24 -9.91
C LEU A 177 23.35 15.77 -9.95
N GLN A 178 22.65 16.29 -10.95
CA GLN A 178 22.39 17.73 -11.08
C GLN A 178 20.89 17.99 -11.20
N HIS A 179 20.39 18.98 -10.48
CA HIS A 179 18.98 19.39 -10.49
C HIS A 179 18.84 20.84 -10.04
N GLU A 180 18.00 21.63 -10.73
CA GLU A 180 17.65 23.02 -10.37
C GLU A 180 18.85 23.93 -10.06
N GLY A 181 19.92 23.86 -10.88
CA GLY A 181 21.11 24.71 -10.69
C GLY A 181 22.06 24.25 -9.57
N TYR A 182 21.84 23.08 -8.98
CA TYR A 182 22.70 22.47 -7.98
C TYR A 182 23.25 21.12 -8.45
N ARG A 183 24.45 20.80 -7.97
CA ARG A 183 25.04 19.46 -8.02
C ARG A 183 24.94 18.83 -6.64
N PHE A 184 24.45 17.60 -6.59
CA PHE A 184 24.32 16.82 -5.37
C PHE A 184 25.30 15.65 -5.41
N PHE A 185 26.01 15.43 -4.30
CA PHE A 185 26.81 14.25 -4.04
C PHE A 185 26.13 13.46 -2.93
N ILE A 186 25.76 12.22 -3.21
CA ILE A 186 25.02 11.35 -2.29
C ILE A 186 25.79 10.05 -2.13
N ASN A 187 25.88 9.53 -0.91
CA ASN A 187 26.33 8.17 -0.68
C ASN A 187 25.36 7.46 0.27
N VAL A 188 25.03 6.21 -0.05
CA VAL A 188 24.08 5.41 0.73
C VAL A 188 24.82 4.76 1.90
N CYS A 189 24.33 4.96 3.13
CA CYS A 189 24.91 4.37 4.35
C CYS A 189 26.40 4.65 4.58
N GLY A 190 26.92 5.74 4.01
CA GLY A 190 28.31 6.13 4.10
C GLY A 190 28.51 7.59 3.73
N ASN A 191 29.68 8.13 4.07
CA ASN A 191 30.00 9.53 3.81
C ASN A 191 30.22 9.78 2.32
N ALA A 192 29.90 10.99 1.86
CA ALA A 192 30.25 11.48 0.52
C ALA A 192 31.69 12.00 0.53
N SER A 193 32.66 11.11 0.74
CA SER A 193 34.07 11.43 1.00
C SER A 193 34.81 12.15 -0.14
N GLU A 194 34.32 12.08 -1.39
CA GLU A 194 34.87 12.82 -2.54
C GLU A 194 34.02 14.05 -2.91
N SER A 195 33.29 14.64 -1.95
CA SER A 195 32.49 15.86 -2.16
C SER A 195 33.14 17.09 -1.52
N PRO A 196 32.78 18.33 -1.93
CA PRO A 196 33.28 19.55 -1.30
C PRO A 196 33.02 19.62 0.22
N CYS A 197 31.94 18.98 0.70
CA CYS A 197 31.64 18.91 2.12
C CYS A 197 32.68 18.09 2.92
N ALA A 198 33.38 17.15 2.30
CA ALA A 198 34.41 16.35 2.98
C ALA A 198 35.63 17.20 3.41
N GLY A 199 35.83 18.37 2.78
CA GLY A 199 36.92 19.29 3.09
C GLY A 199 36.66 20.26 4.26
N ASP A 200 35.41 20.38 4.75
CA ASP A 200 35.08 21.20 5.94
C ASP A 200 34.83 20.29 7.14
N ILE A 201 35.55 20.53 8.24
CA ILE A 201 35.45 19.76 9.49
C ILE A 201 34.02 19.68 10.03
N ARG A 202 33.19 20.70 9.79
CA ARG A 202 31.78 20.75 10.25
C ARG A 202 30.85 19.87 9.42
N SER A 203 31.29 19.44 8.23
CA SER A 203 30.51 18.62 7.30
C SER A 203 31.27 17.40 6.78
N ALA A 204 32.40 17.04 7.40
CA ALA A 204 33.23 15.88 7.03
C ALA A 204 32.46 14.54 7.04
N ASN A 205 31.40 14.45 7.84
CA ASN A 205 30.51 13.28 7.93
C ASN A 205 29.27 13.36 7.02
N ALA A 206 29.21 14.33 6.10
CA ALA A 206 28.07 14.48 5.20
C ALA A 206 27.90 13.25 4.30
N SER A 207 26.70 12.67 4.28
CA SER A 207 26.30 11.70 3.23
C SER A 207 25.70 12.38 2.02
N VAL A 208 25.15 13.58 2.22
CA VAL A 208 24.60 14.38 1.13
C VAL A 208 25.22 15.78 1.16
N CYS A 209 25.86 16.14 0.05
CA CYS A 209 26.46 17.45 -0.16
C CYS A 209 25.81 18.12 -1.37
N GLN A 210 25.18 19.28 -1.17
CA GLN A 210 24.65 20.12 -2.24
C GLN A 210 25.65 21.22 -2.57
N VAL A 211 25.87 21.48 -3.86
CA VAL A 211 26.81 22.49 -4.35
C VAL A 211 26.10 23.35 -5.39
N SER A 212 26.10 24.66 -5.19
CA SER A 212 25.60 25.64 -6.16
C SER A 212 26.51 25.67 -7.38
N ILE A 213 25.93 25.53 -8.57
CA ILE A 213 26.68 25.58 -9.83
C ILE A 213 27.11 27.02 -10.16
N ALA A 214 26.36 28.02 -9.70
CA ALA A 214 26.60 29.43 -10.02
C ALA A 214 27.82 30.01 -9.31
N ASP A 215 28.06 29.63 -8.05
CA ASP A 215 29.07 30.26 -7.19
C ASP A 215 29.91 29.27 -6.37
N GLY A 216 29.69 27.96 -6.53
CA GLY A 216 30.47 26.92 -5.86
C GLY A 216 30.23 26.79 -4.36
N ARG A 217 29.30 27.56 -3.78
CA ARG A 217 28.91 27.41 -2.36
C ARG A 217 28.31 26.04 -2.13
N PHE A 218 28.59 25.46 -0.98
CA PHE A 218 28.13 24.12 -0.64
C PHE A 218 27.47 24.06 0.74
N TRP A 219 26.58 23.08 0.88
CA TRP A 219 25.85 22.80 2.11
C TRP A 219 25.79 21.29 2.33
N SER A 220 26.07 20.85 3.55
CA SER A 220 25.69 19.51 3.97
C SER A 220 24.18 19.48 4.17
N LEU A 221 23.50 18.50 3.56
CA LEU A 221 22.08 18.24 3.77
C LEU A 221 21.82 17.10 4.77
N GLY A 222 22.88 16.56 5.36
CA GLY A 222 22.79 15.58 6.43
C GLY A 222 23.99 14.64 6.50
N GLN A 223 24.22 14.12 7.69
CA GLN A 223 25.32 13.23 8.03
C GLN A 223 24.97 11.77 7.74
N ALA A 224 26.00 10.94 7.65
CA ALA A 224 25.82 9.51 7.44
C ALA A 224 24.93 8.85 8.47
N ASN A 225 24.03 8.02 7.95
CA ASN A 225 23.05 7.27 8.70
C ASN A 225 22.98 5.85 8.13
N THR A 226 22.94 4.86 9.00
CA THR A 226 22.80 3.44 8.67
C THR A 226 21.46 2.86 9.12
N LYS A 227 20.62 3.69 9.76
CA LYS A 227 19.29 3.31 10.23
C LYS A 227 18.31 3.33 9.06
N LEU A 228 17.87 2.15 8.64
CA LEU A 228 16.86 1.96 7.61
C LEU A 228 15.49 1.77 8.22
N THR A 229 14.48 2.35 7.58
CA THR A 229 13.08 2.12 7.95
C THR A 229 12.35 1.51 6.76
N TYR A 230 11.83 0.30 6.94
CA TYR A 230 10.99 -0.37 5.94
C TYR A 230 9.53 -0.28 6.35
N ILE A 231 8.71 0.27 5.46
CA ILE A 231 7.26 0.41 5.65
C ILE A 231 6.58 0.09 4.32
N ASP A 232 5.84 -1.02 4.26
CA ASP A 232 4.87 -1.30 3.18
C ASP A 232 5.48 -1.19 1.76
N GLY A 233 6.58 -1.92 1.51
CA GLY A 233 7.27 -1.91 0.22
C GLY A 233 8.13 -0.68 -0.05
N MET A 234 8.11 0.32 0.84
CA MET A 234 8.99 1.48 0.78
C MET A 234 10.12 1.36 1.80
N LEU A 235 11.33 1.62 1.31
CA LEU A 235 12.51 1.76 2.12
C LEU A 235 12.83 3.25 2.27
N ASN A 236 13.00 3.70 3.51
CA ASN A 236 13.32 5.08 3.84
C ASN A 236 14.69 5.14 4.55
N LEU A 237 15.55 6.02 4.04
CA LEU A 237 16.81 6.41 4.66
C LEU A 237 16.83 7.94 4.78
N THR A 238 16.77 8.43 6.01
CA THR A 238 16.70 9.85 6.34
C THR A 238 18.06 10.38 6.76
N TYR A 239 18.49 11.51 6.19
CA TYR A 239 19.71 12.19 6.60
C TYR A 239 19.36 13.45 7.41
N THR A 240 20.03 13.62 8.55
CA THR A 240 19.77 14.70 9.51
C THR A 240 21.09 15.35 9.92
N ASN A 241 21.05 16.42 10.74
CA ASN A 241 22.23 17.15 11.19
C ASN A 241 23.06 17.78 10.05
N GLY A 242 22.36 18.30 9.03
CA GLY A 242 22.94 19.12 7.97
C GLY A 242 23.26 20.54 8.44
N THR A 243 23.62 21.39 7.48
CA THR A 243 23.93 22.80 7.73
C THR A 243 22.68 23.51 8.29
N PRO A 244 22.76 24.33 9.36
CA PRO A 244 21.61 24.84 10.13
C PRO A 244 20.56 25.71 9.41
N THR A 245 20.58 25.78 8.09
CA THR A 245 19.66 26.60 7.28
C THR A 245 18.90 25.81 6.20
N MET A 246 19.03 24.48 6.12
CA MET A 246 18.27 23.67 5.15
C MET A 246 17.64 22.41 5.75
N THR A 247 16.45 22.12 5.22
CA THR A 247 15.45 21.13 5.60
C THR A 247 15.95 19.68 5.58
N LEU A 248 15.26 18.82 6.35
CA LEU A 248 15.40 17.36 6.37
C LEU A 248 15.33 16.78 4.95
N LEU A 249 16.30 15.94 4.56
CA LEU A 249 16.27 15.21 3.29
C LEU A 249 15.97 13.72 3.51
N GLU A 250 14.96 13.20 2.80
CA GLU A 250 14.57 11.80 2.82
C GLU A 250 14.80 11.14 1.46
N LEU A 251 15.56 10.04 1.44
CA LEU A 251 15.60 9.15 0.27
C LEU A 251 14.56 8.04 0.44
N ARG A 252 13.64 7.96 -0.52
CA ARG A 252 12.61 6.91 -0.57
C ARG A 252 12.82 6.04 -1.79
N GLY A 253 12.95 4.73 -1.58
CA GLY A 253 12.98 3.73 -2.65
C GLY A 253 11.76 2.82 -2.57
N ARG A 254 11.10 2.58 -3.71
CA ARG A 254 10.06 1.55 -3.82
C ARG A 254 10.71 0.28 -4.36
N LEU A 255 10.54 -0.83 -3.67
CA LEU A 255 10.94 -2.13 -4.19
C LEU A 255 9.95 -2.54 -5.29
N ALA A 256 10.46 -2.88 -6.47
CA ALA A 256 9.67 -3.34 -7.62
C ALA A 256 9.29 -4.82 -7.46
#